data_AF-A0A2A4M2Z0-F1
#
_entry.id   AF-A0A2A4M2Z0-F1
#
_cell.length_a   1.000
_cell.length_b   1.000
_cell.length_c   1.000
_cell.angle_alpha   90.00
_cell.angle_beta   90.00
_cell.angle_gamma   90.00
#
_symmetry.space_group_name_H-M   'P 1'
#
loop_
_entity.id
_entity.type
_entity.pdbx_description
1 polymer ?
#
loop_
_entity_poly.entity_id
_entity_poly.type
_entity_poly.pdbx_seq_one_letter_code
_entity_poly.pdbx_strand_id
1 'polypeptide(L)'
;MGNEQKPDEFELIARFFAPLAAGCSGALGLGDDAAVLTPPPGRHLVITTDGLTEGVHFPAGEDPRDVAARLIGVNLSDLAAMGAEPWVYTLALALPEDWTPGWLAAF
;
A
#
# COMPACT_ATOMS: atom_id res chain seq x y z
N MET A 1 -28.75 -0.48 -12.12
CA MET A 1 -27.32 -0.61 -11.74
C MET A 1 -27.29 -0.37 -10.25
N GLY A 2 -26.97 -1.41 -9.47
CA GLY A 2 -27.09 -1.38 -8.01
C GLY A 2 -26.16 -0.30 -7.44
N ASN A 3 -26.68 0.48 -6.51
CA ASN A 3 -25.90 1.44 -5.73
C ASN A 3 -24.95 0.63 -4.85
N GLU A 4 -23.73 0.35 -5.33
CA GLU A 4 -22.72 -0.34 -4.53
C GLU A 4 -22.32 0.64 -3.43
N GLN A 5 -22.88 0.43 -2.24
CA GLN A 5 -22.61 1.23 -1.06
C GLN A 5 -21.11 1.12 -0.76
N LYS A 6 -20.45 2.26 -0.53
CA LYS A 6 -19.01 2.24 -0.21
C LYS A 6 -18.80 1.39 1.04
N PRO A 7 -17.85 0.45 1.03
CA PRO A 7 -17.52 -0.31 2.22
C PRO A 7 -17.06 0.65 3.30
N ASP A 8 -17.35 0.32 4.56
CA ASP A 8 -16.70 1.00 5.67
C ASP A 8 -15.19 0.68 5.70
N GLU A 9 -14.45 1.32 6.60
CA GLU A 9 -13.01 1.14 6.71
C GLU A 9 -12.60 -0.32 6.96
N PHE A 10 -13.32 -1.03 7.83
CA PHE A 10 -13.00 -2.41 8.17
C PHE A 10 -13.28 -3.35 7.00
N GLU A 11 -14.39 -3.17 6.30
CA GLU A 11 -14.73 -3.91 5.09
C GLU A 11 -13.71 -3.65 3.97
N LEU A 12 -13.25 -2.40 3.82
CA LEU A 12 -12.25 -2.01 2.84
C LEU A 12 -10.91 -2.69 3.13
N ILE A 13 -10.42 -2.62 4.38
CA ILE A 13 -9.18 -3.30 4.81
C ILE A 13 -9.32 -4.81 4.58
N ALA A 14 -10.40 -5.42 5.06
CA ALA A 14 -10.61 -6.87 4.95
C ALA A 14 -10.68 -7.34 3.49
N ARG A 15 -11.32 -6.55 2.61
CA ARG A 15 -11.53 -6.91 1.20
C ARG A 15 -10.28 -6.69 0.34
N PHE A 16 -9.58 -5.57 0.51
CA PHE A 16 -8.54 -5.14 -0.43
C PHE A 16 -7.11 -5.29 0.13
N PHE A 17 -6.89 -5.08 1.42
CA PHE A 17 -5.53 -4.97 1.98
C PHE A 17 -5.10 -6.17 2.83
N ALA A 18 -5.99 -6.74 3.64
CA ALA A 18 -5.69 -7.92 4.45
C ALA A 18 -5.18 -9.11 3.62
N PRO A 19 -5.70 -9.39 2.40
CA PRO A 19 -5.15 -10.45 1.55
C PRO A 19 -3.68 -10.22 1.15
N LEU A 20 -3.26 -8.96 0.97
CA LEU A 20 -1.88 -8.60 0.60
C LEU A 20 -0.92 -8.83 1.78
N ALA A 21 -1.40 -8.69 3.01
CA ALA A 21 -0.62 -8.88 4.23
C ALA A 21 -0.42 -10.34 4.63
N ALA A 22 -1.12 -11.29 4.00
CA ALA A 22 -1.12 -12.71 4.40
C ALA A 22 0.26 -13.38 4.41
N GLY A 23 1.21 -12.89 3.60
CA GLY A 23 2.58 -13.39 3.55
C GLY A 23 3.50 -12.87 4.68
N CYS A 24 3.04 -11.93 5.50
CA CYS A 24 3.82 -11.31 6.57
C CYS A 24 3.16 -11.55 7.94
N SER A 25 3.69 -12.47 8.73
CA SER A 25 3.19 -12.71 10.09
C SER A 25 3.26 -11.45 10.97
N GLY A 26 4.27 -10.61 10.76
CA GLY A 26 4.45 -9.33 11.44
C GLY A 26 3.37 -8.28 11.14
N ALA A 27 2.59 -8.46 10.06
CA ALA A 27 1.47 -7.58 9.73
C ALA A 27 0.21 -7.88 10.56
N LEU A 28 0.19 -8.98 11.34
CA LEU A 28 -0.90 -9.35 12.24
C LEU A 28 -2.29 -9.36 11.57
N GLY A 29 -2.33 -9.67 10.27
CA GLY A 29 -3.56 -9.66 9.48
C GLY A 29 -4.22 -8.28 9.35
N LEU A 30 -3.49 -7.19 9.61
CA LEU A 30 -4.01 -5.82 9.72
C LEU A 30 -5.13 -5.66 10.77
N GLY A 31 -5.12 -6.49 11.81
CA GLY A 31 -6.11 -6.47 12.89
C GLY A 31 -5.66 -5.78 14.18
N ASP A 32 -4.47 -5.18 14.18
CA ASP A 32 -3.85 -4.54 15.34
C ASP A 32 -3.32 -3.15 14.96
N ASP A 33 -3.00 -2.33 15.95
CA ASP A 33 -2.61 -0.93 15.76
C ASP A 33 -1.20 -0.76 15.15
N ALA A 34 -0.40 -1.82 15.15
CA ALA A 34 0.98 -1.79 14.66
C ALA A 34 1.45 -3.14 14.10
N ALA A 35 2.39 -3.07 13.15
CA ALA A 35 3.14 -4.23 12.68
C ALA A 35 4.38 -4.50 13.56
N VAL A 36 4.76 -5.76 13.71
CA VAL A 36 5.96 -6.19 14.45
C VAL A 36 6.96 -6.82 13.48
N LEU A 37 8.08 -6.12 13.24
CA LEU A 37 9.10 -6.54 12.28
C LEU A 37 10.43 -6.80 12.99
N THR A 38 10.87 -8.05 12.94
CA THR A 38 12.18 -8.48 13.45
C THR A 38 13.05 -8.93 12.28
N PRO A 39 14.11 -8.18 11.89
CA PRO A 39 14.99 -8.62 10.82
C PRO A 39 15.81 -9.85 11.27
N PRO A 40 16.26 -10.71 10.33
CA PRO A 40 17.16 -11.81 10.65
C PRO A 40 18.45 -11.33 11.35
N PRO A 41 19.06 -12.16 12.22
CA PRO A 41 20.31 -11.80 12.88
C PRO A 41 21.39 -11.36 11.89
N GLY A 42 22.12 -10.28 12.24
CA GLY A 42 23.18 -9.72 11.40
C GLY A 42 22.67 -8.87 10.22
N ARG A 43 21.36 -8.63 10.12
CA ARG A 43 20.79 -7.65 9.18
C ARG A 43 20.28 -6.41 9.91
N HIS A 44 20.26 -5.30 9.21
CA HIS A 44 19.62 -4.06 9.65
C HIS A 44 18.33 -3.86 8.88
N LEU A 45 17.33 -3.29 9.54
CA LEU A 45 16.13 -2.82 8.87
C LEU A 45 16.43 -1.47 8.23
N VAL A 46 16.23 -1.38 6.92
CA VAL A 46 16.33 -0.13 6.14
C VAL A 46 14.92 0.28 5.76
N ILE A 47 14.57 1.53 6.02
CA ILE A 47 13.21 2.04 5.84
C ILE A 47 13.28 3.31 4.98
N THR A 48 12.41 3.39 3.98
CA THR A 48 12.08 4.61 3.24
C THR A 48 10.56 4.77 3.22
N THR A 49 10.09 5.99 2.99
CA THR A 49 8.66 6.28 2.81
C THR A 49 8.52 7.46 1.88
N ASP A 50 8.00 7.15 0.69
CA ASP A 50 7.56 8.12 -0.30
C ASP A 50 6.08 7.92 -0.60
N GLY A 51 5.36 9.04 -0.78
CA GLY A 51 3.96 9.08 -1.15
C GLY A 51 3.76 9.75 -2.51
N LEU A 52 2.68 9.39 -3.20
CA LEU A 52 2.25 10.05 -4.42
C LEU A 52 0.98 10.86 -4.17
N THR A 53 0.81 11.94 -4.92
CA THR A 53 -0.32 12.86 -4.80
C THR A 53 -0.82 13.20 -6.20
N GLU A 54 -2.11 13.03 -6.44
CA GLU A 54 -2.76 13.39 -7.70
C GLU A 54 -2.56 14.88 -8.01
N GLY A 55 -2.32 15.20 -9.27
CA GLY A 55 -2.01 16.55 -9.75
C GLY A 55 -0.57 17.00 -9.49
N VAL A 56 0.20 16.27 -8.66
CA VAL A 56 1.62 16.54 -8.38
C VAL A 56 2.50 15.47 -9.02
N HIS A 57 2.29 14.21 -8.65
CA HIS A 57 3.12 13.08 -9.06
C HIS A 57 2.52 12.28 -10.21
N PHE A 58 1.20 12.36 -10.38
CA PHE A 58 0.45 11.75 -11.49
C PHE A 58 -0.75 12.62 -11.88
N PRO A 59 -1.21 12.59 -13.15
CA PRO A 59 -2.38 13.35 -13.59
C PRO A 59 -3.69 12.73 -13.06
N ALA A 60 -4.72 13.56 -12.96
CA ALA A 60 -6.06 13.08 -12.62
C ALA A 60 -6.56 12.08 -13.67
N GLY A 61 -7.14 10.97 -13.20
CA GLY A 61 -7.64 9.90 -14.07
C GLY A 61 -6.58 8.98 -14.68
N GLU A 62 -5.34 8.99 -14.19
CA GLU A 62 -4.34 7.96 -14.53
C GLU A 62 -4.85 6.55 -14.15
N ASP A 63 -4.42 5.51 -14.89
CA ASP A 63 -4.80 4.12 -14.59
C ASP A 63 -4.36 3.77 -13.15
N PRO A 64 -5.27 3.26 -12.30
CA PRO A 64 -4.94 2.88 -10.92
C PRO A 64 -3.71 1.98 -10.80
N ARG A 65 -3.52 1.07 -11.77
CA ARG A 65 -2.38 0.13 -11.79
C ARG A 65 -1.06 0.86 -12.00
N ASP A 66 -1.06 1.88 -12.85
CA ASP A 66 0.12 2.69 -13.12
C ASP A 66 0.47 3.55 -11.90
N VAL A 67 -0.54 4.06 -11.19
CA VAL A 67 -0.36 4.78 -9.92
C VAL A 67 0.25 3.85 -8.86
N ALA A 68 -0.28 2.64 -8.68
CA ALA A 68 0.23 1.65 -7.73
C ALA A 68 1.66 1.18 -8.07
N ALA A 69 1.93 0.89 -9.35
CA ALA A 69 3.25 0.50 -9.82
C ALA A 69 4.28 1.62 -9.59
N ARG A 70 3.88 2.88 -9.80
CA ARG A 70 4.75 4.04 -9.52
C ARG A 70 4.99 4.20 -8.03
N LEU A 71 3.94 4.09 -7.20
CA LEU A 71 4.05 4.25 -5.74
C LEU A 71 5.01 3.24 -5.12
N ILE A 72 4.90 1.96 -5.51
CA ILE A 72 5.85 0.95 -5.03
C ILE A 72 7.23 1.16 -5.65
N GLY A 73 7.28 1.53 -6.94
CA GLY A 73 8.52 1.71 -7.70
C GLY A 73 9.45 2.77 -7.12
N VAL A 74 8.91 3.92 -6.68
CA VAL A 74 9.74 4.99 -6.07
C VAL A 74 10.40 4.51 -4.77
N ASN A 75 9.64 3.87 -3.87
CA ASN A 75 10.17 3.32 -2.62
C ASN A 75 11.18 2.18 -2.86
N LEU A 76 10.92 1.31 -3.85
CA LEU A 76 11.85 0.24 -4.22
C LEU A 76 13.16 0.78 -4.82
N SER A 77 13.10 1.89 -5.56
CA SER A 77 14.29 2.55 -6.11
C SER A 77 15.23 3.03 -5.01
N ASP A 78 14.70 3.64 -3.95
CA ASP A 78 15.49 4.08 -2.79
C ASP A 78 16.16 2.92 -2.06
N LEU A 79 15.42 1.83 -1.82
CA LEU A 79 15.97 0.63 -1.20
C LEU A 79 17.08 0.04 -2.05
N ALA A 80 16.89 -0.01 -3.38
CA ALA A 80 17.91 -0.49 -4.31
C ALA A 80 19.17 0.39 -4.30
N ALA A 81 19.01 1.73 -4.21
CA ALA A 81 20.13 2.66 -4.10
C ALA A 81 20.97 2.46 -2.83
N MET A 82 20.35 1.96 -1.75
CA MET A 82 21.01 1.59 -0.50
C MET A 82 21.58 0.17 -0.50
N GLY A 83 21.40 -0.60 -1.59
CA GLY A 83 21.75 -2.01 -1.66
C GLY A 83 20.92 -2.90 -0.72
N ALA A 84 19.75 -2.42 -0.29
CA ALA A 84 18.84 -3.16 0.58
C ALA A 84 17.98 -4.14 -0.23
N GLU A 85 17.72 -5.32 0.36
CA GLU A 85 16.76 -6.28 -0.17
C GLU A 85 15.36 -5.91 0.34
N PRO A 86 14.37 -5.60 -0.53
CA PRO A 86 13.01 -5.30 -0.12
C PRO A 86 12.38 -6.48 0.63
N TRP A 87 11.67 -6.19 1.72
CA TRP A 87 11.07 -7.22 2.58
C TRP A 87 9.55 -7.07 2.73
N VAL A 88 9.10 -5.89 3.17
CA VAL A 88 7.69 -5.55 3.39
C VAL A 88 7.48 -4.06 3.10
N TYR A 89 6.22 -3.64 2.97
CA TYR A 89 5.86 -2.23 2.86
C TYR A 89 4.69 -1.89 3.79
N THR A 90 4.55 -0.61 4.12
CA THR A 90 3.35 -0.04 4.74
C THR A 90 2.66 0.87 3.70
N LEU A 91 1.34 1.01 3.81
CA LEU A 91 0.55 1.87 2.93
C LEU A 91 -0.25 2.86 3.78
N ALA A 92 0.01 4.15 3.56
CA ALA A 92 -0.88 5.22 3.99
C ALA A 92 -1.64 5.72 2.76
N LEU A 93 -2.97 5.60 2.78
CA LEU A 93 -3.82 5.92 1.63
C LEU A 93 -4.92 6.89 2.04
N ALA A 94 -5.02 8.01 1.34
CA ALA A 94 -6.15 8.92 1.39
C ALA A 94 -6.87 8.87 0.04
N LEU A 95 -8.18 8.58 0.06
CA LEU A 95 -8.99 8.47 -1.15
C LEU A 95 -9.89 9.70 -1.30
N PRO A 96 -10.10 10.22 -2.52
CA PRO A 96 -11.02 11.33 -2.76
C PRO A 96 -12.47 10.90 -2.53
N GLU A 97 -13.38 11.82 -2.18
CA GLU A 97 -14.76 11.49 -1.81
C GLU A 97 -15.53 10.69 -2.88
N ASP A 98 -15.15 10.76 -4.15
CA ASP A 98 -15.77 10.11 -5.30
C ASP A 98 -15.08 8.80 -5.73
N TRP A 99 -14.10 8.29 -4.95
CA TRP A 99 -13.44 7.00 -5.22
C TRP A 99 -14.45 5.85 -5.40
N THR A 100 -14.11 4.83 -6.19
CA THR A 100 -14.98 3.65 -6.41
C THR A 100 -14.30 2.34 -6.03
N PRO A 101 -15.05 1.31 -5.59
CA PRO A 101 -14.48 -0.02 -5.33
C PRO A 101 -13.72 -0.62 -6.52
N GLY A 102 -14.16 -0.33 -7.76
CA GLY A 102 -13.49 -0.79 -8.97
C GLY A 102 -12.14 -0.12 -9.19
N TRP A 103 -12.01 1.17 -8.89
CA TRP A 103 -10.73 1.88 -8.91
C TRP A 103 -9.78 1.28 -7.87
N LEU A 104 -10.26 1.11 -6.63
CA LEU A 104 -9.44 0.58 -5.53
C LEU A 104 -9.05 -0.89 -5.73
N ALA A 105 -9.88 -1.69 -6.41
CA ALA A 105 -9.55 -3.07 -6.77
C ALA A 105 -8.45 -3.16 -7.86
N ALA A 106 -8.32 -2.12 -8.68
CA ALA A 106 -7.33 -2.06 -9.74
C ALA A 106 -6.00 -1.44 -9.28
N PHE A 107 -6.06 -0.55 -8.29
CA PHE A 107 -4.92 -0.03 -7.55
C PHE A 107 -4.27 -1.15 -6.73
#